data_AF-A0AA94HM21-F1
#
_entry.id   AF-A0AA94HM21-F1
#
_cell.length_a   1.000
_cell.length_b   1.000
_cell.length_c   1.000
_cell.angle_alpha   90.00
_cell.angle_beta   90.00
_cell.angle_gamma   90.00
#
_symmetry.space_group_name_H-M   'P 1'
#
loop_
_entity.id
_entity.type
_entity.pdbx_description
1 polymer ?
#
loop_
_entity_poly.entity_id
_entity_poly.type
_entity_poly.pdbx_seq_one_letter_code
_entity_poly.pdbx_strand_id
1 'polypeptide(L)'
;MRRDDSAPIPLPTDDGETRLRRSTAREAAPVAAAPASDAPTAVATRPLGDADAAERIRHGDVQIETVQVHRPGLGKRERRGVMIAGALGLPLVTLGLITLAVPIGAWYATTVFKSVIMAVAALFASEAQVRELDRSITQVDPTSFGNVSFWLIVIGAVLLLGGFVLSWLVLRAHGVFHPVLVTLTAVPMALGLSAILQAGAGALAGLVFQLGDGGISAVIANALFALLLFLVASVVIAVIVGVLVWLWMGSVFRATVVTGVPGSATAPAGAKG
;
A
#
# COMPACT_ATOMS: atom_id res chain seq x y z
N MET A 1 -53.66 12.55 -41.38
CA MET A 1 -53.42 12.35 -39.94
C MET A 1 -51.99 12.76 -39.64
N ARG A 2 -51.80 13.96 -39.08
CA ARG A 2 -50.51 14.58 -38.78
C ARG A 2 -50.18 14.25 -37.31
N ARG A 3 -49.07 13.58 -37.04
CA ARG A 3 -48.56 13.34 -35.68
C ARG A 3 -47.85 14.60 -35.21
N ASP A 4 -48.34 15.16 -34.10
CA ASP A 4 -47.67 16.24 -33.37
C ASP A 4 -46.55 15.65 -32.51
N ASP A 5 -45.31 15.84 -32.95
CA ASP A 5 -44.08 15.52 -32.20
C ASP A 5 -43.67 16.70 -31.32
N SER A 6 -44.48 17.03 -30.32
CA SER A 6 -44.16 18.05 -29.32
C SER A 6 -44.08 17.42 -27.93
N ALA A 7 -43.03 16.64 -27.70
CA ALA A 7 -42.67 16.22 -26.35
C ALA A 7 -41.91 17.38 -25.65
N PRO A 8 -42.32 17.82 -24.45
CA PRO A 8 -41.65 18.89 -23.73
C PRO A 8 -40.28 18.42 -23.20
N ILE A 9 -39.27 19.26 -23.43
CA ILE A 9 -37.91 19.10 -22.92
C ILE A 9 -37.97 19.21 -21.38
N PRO A 10 -37.56 18.20 -20.60
CA PRO A 10 -37.48 18.33 -19.16
C PRO A 10 -36.33 19.30 -18.80
N LEU A 11 -36.69 20.42 -18.18
CA LEU A 11 -35.73 21.35 -17.58
C LEU A 11 -35.03 20.68 -16.38
N PRO A 12 -33.74 20.93 -16.17
CA PRO A 12 -33.03 20.44 -15.00
C PRO A 12 -33.60 21.09 -13.73
N THR A 13 -34.06 20.25 -12.80
CA THR A 13 -34.38 20.65 -11.43
C THR A 13 -33.10 21.11 -10.75
N ASP A 14 -33.03 22.42 -10.49
CA ASP A 14 -32.01 23.06 -9.67
C ASP A 14 -32.28 22.71 -8.20
N ASP A 15 -31.71 21.59 -7.76
CA ASP A 15 -31.73 21.20 -6.36
C ASP A 15 -30.81 22.15 -5.59
N GLY A 16 -31.40 23.24 -5.11
CA GLY A 16 -30.76 24.24 -4.28
C GLY A 16 -30.16 23.66 -3.00
N GLU A 17 -28.93 23.15 -3.09
CA GLU A 17 -28.10 22.87 -1.92
C GLU A 17 -27.54 24.19 -1.39
N THR A 18 -28.27 24.69 -0.39
CA THR A 18 -27.85 25.59 0.67
C THR A 18 -26.41 25.32 1.12
N ARG A 19 -25.46 26.11 0.58
CA ARG A 19 -24.11 26.24 1.14
C ARG A 19 -24.21 26.85 2.54
N LEU A 20 -24.26 26.01 3.56
CA LEU A 20 -24.02 26.40 4.95
C LEU A 20 -22.56 26.88 5.09
N ARG A 21 -22.43 28.20 5.09
CA ARG A 21 -21.23 28.98 5.37
C ARG A 21 -20.80 28.73 6.83
N ARG A 22 -20.04 27.67 7.08
CA ARG A 22 -19.46 27.38 8.41
C ARG A 22 -18.26 28.31 8.64
N SER A 23 -18.55 29.45 9.26
CA SER A 23 -17.59 30.28 9.98
C SER A 23 -17.09 29.52 11.22
N THR A 24 -15.78 29.28 11.31
CA THR A 24 -15.11 29.02 12.59
C THR A 24 -13.79 29.78 12.62
N ALA A 25 -13.87 31.04 13.02
CA ALA A 25 -12.82 31.65 13.80
C ALA A 25 -12.78 30.89 15.14
N ARG A 26 -11.66 30.22 15.45
CA ARG A 26 -11.37 29.73 16.79
C ARG A 26 -9.93 30.10 17.12
N GLU A 27 -9.80 31.34 17.55
CA GLU A 27 -9.12 31.77 18.77
C GLU A 27 -8.12 30.77 19.36
N ALA A 28 -6.85 31.13 19.24
CA ALA A 28 -5.74 30.49 19.91
C ALA A 28 -5.78 30.83 21.41
N ALA A 29 -5.75 29.81 22.26
CA ALA A 29 -5.41 29.95 23.67
C ALA A 29 -4.23 29.01 23.99
N PRO A 30 -3.21 29.48 24.73
CA PRO A 30 -2.06 28.67 25.11
C PRO A 30 -2.43 27.76 26.28
N VAL A 31 -2.15 26.46 26.14
CA VAL A 31 -2.32 25.49 27.25
C VAL A 31 -1.05 25.48 28.08
N ALA A 32 -1.22 25.82 29.36
CA ALA A 32 -0.22 25.77 30.40
C ALA A 32 0.28 24.34 30.68
N ALA A 33 1.58 24.25 30.97
CA ALA A 33 2.24 23.04 31.42
C ALA A 33 1.75 22.61 32.82
N ALA A 34 1.51 21.31 33.01
CA ALA A 34 1.30 20.69 34.30
C ALA A 34 2.40 19.64 34.57
N PRO A 35 2.85 19.49 35.84
CA PRO A 35 4.06 18.78 36.20
C PRO A 35 3.88 17.25 36.30
N ALA A 36 5.02 16.56 36.20
CA ALA A 36 5.17 15.12 36.41
C ALA A 36 4.77 14.71 37.84
N SER A 37 4.02 13.62 37.95
CA SER A 37 3.75 12.93 39.22
C SER A 37 4.26 11.50 39.12
N ASP A 38 5.40 11.26 39.75
CA ASP A 38 5.89 9.93 40.10
C ASP A 38 5.02 9.34 41.22
N ALA A 39 4.49 8.14 41.02
CA ALA A 39 3.97 7.32 42.11
C ALA A 39 4.24 5.83 41.82
N PRO A 40 4.78 5.06 42.79
CA PRO A 40 5.08 3.65 42.62
C PRO A 40 3.82 2.78 42.77
N THR A 41 3.61 1.90 41.79
CA THR A 41 2.53 0.90 41.80
C THR A 41 2.79 -0.17 42.86
N ALA A 42 2.01 -0.13 43.95
CA ALA A 42 1.93 -1.20 44.93
C ALA A 42 1.19 -2.42 44.33
N VAL A 43 1.86 -3.56 44.31
CA VAL A 43 1.30 -4.86 43.91
C VAL A 43 0.40 -5.36 45.03
N ALA A 44 -0.92 -5.25 44.84
CA ALA A 44 -1.91 -5.91 45.69
C ALA A 44 -2.11 -7.35 45.22
N THR A 45 -1.68 -8.31 46.04
CA THR A 45 -1.97 -9.74 45.88
C THR A 45 -3.47 -9.99 46.01
N ARG A 46 -4.07 -10.56 44.95
CA ARG A 46 -5.49 -10.94 44.90
C ARG A 46 -5.69 -12.29 45.61
N PRO A 47 -6.68 -12.44 46.51
CA PRO A 47 -6.93 -13.71 47.19
C PRO A 47 -7.49 -14.75 46.23
N LEU A 48 -6.94 -15.96 46.35
CA LEU A 48 -7.34 -17.18 45.69
C LEU A 48 -8.52 -17.76 46.47
N GLY A 49 -9.74 -17.68 45.93
CA GLY A 49 -10.90 -18.26 46.58
C GLY A 49 -12.20 -17.76 45.98
N ASP A 50 -12.70 -18.49 44.98
CA ASP A 50 -14.14 -18.72 44.76
C ASP A 50 -14.28 -19.71 43.61
N ALA A 51 -14.44 -20.99 43.96
CA ALA A 51 -14.60 -22.10 43.04
C ALA A 51 -16.03 -22.26 42.48
N ASP A 52 -16.93 -21.27 42.69
CA ASP A 52 -18.36 -21.40 42.37
C ASP A 52 -18.90 -20.43 41.31
N ALA A 53 -18.02 -19.68 40.62
CA ALA A 53 -18.45 -18.77 39.54
C ALA A 53 -18.67 -19.46 38.17
N ALA A 54 -18.20 -20.69 38.01
CA ALA A 54 -18.25 -21.41 36.72
C ALA A 54 -19.63 -21.99 36.38
N GLU A 55 -20.53 -22.15 37.35
CA GLU A 55 -21.80 -22.87 37.14
C GLU A 55 -23.00 -21.93 36.85
N ARG A 56 -22.90 -20.64 37.16
CA ARG A 56 -23.97 -19.66 36.90
C ARG A 56 -24.02 -19.08 35.48
N ILE A 57 -23.11 -19.49 34.59
CA ILE A 57 -23.08 -19.03 33.19
C ILE A 57 -23.65 -20.11 32.24
N ARG A 58 -24.44 -21.07 32.75
CA ARG A 58 -25.03 -22.11 31.90
C ARG A 58 -26.45 -21.86 31.41
N HIS A 59 -27.23 -20.95 32.00
CA HIS A 59 -28.62 -20.71 31.58
C HIS A 59 -28.94 -19.22 31.51
N GLY A 60 -28.53 -18.62 30.41
CA GLY A 60 -29.21 -17.48 29.84
C GLY A 60 -29.23 -17.72 28.35
N ASP A 61 -30.42 -17.98 27.80
CA ASP A 61 -30.73 -17.78 26.38
C ASP A 61 -30.48 -16.31 26.03
N VAL A 62 -29.21 -15.89 26.03
CA VAL A 62 -28.80 -14.70 25.33
C VAL A 62 -28.96 -15.10 23.89
N GLN A 63 -30.16 -14.85 23.34
CA GLN A 63 -30.33 -14.76 21.91
C GLN A 63 -29.26 -13.77 21.45
N ILE A 64 -28.15 -14.31 20.97
CA ILE A 64 -27.20 -13.57 20.16
C ILE A 64 -27.99 -13.35 18.87
N GLU A 65 -28.88 -12.35 18.91
CA GLU A 65 -29.46 -11.77 17.74
C GLU A 65 -28.25 -11.40 16.90
N THR A 66 -28.00 -12.22 15.88
CA THR A 66 -26.90 -12.03 14.97
C THR A 66 -27.22 -10.73 14.28
N VAL A 67 -26.74 -9.62 14.86
CA VAL A 67 -26.87 -8.30 14.29
C VAL A 67 -26.22 -8.42 12.93
N GLN A 68 -27.05 -8.59 11.90
CA GLN A 68 -26.58 -8.66 10.54
C GLN A 68 -26.01 -7.29 10.27
N VAL A 69 -24.68 -7.18 10.38
CA VAL A 69 -23.95 -5.98 10.02
C VAL A 69 -24.05 -5.87 8.51
N HIS A 70 -25.16 -5.30 8.04
CA HIS A 70 -25.36 -4.98 6.65
C HIS A 70 -24.30 -3.94 6.32
N ARG A 71 -23.27 -4.34 5.56
CA ARG A 71 -22.20 -3.44 5.10
C ARG A 71 -22.69 -2.81 3.80
N PRO A 72 -23.23 -1.58 3.80
CA PRO A 72 -23.57 -0.91 2.56
C PRO A 72 -22.36 -0.88 1.61
N GLY A 73 -22.62 -1.12 0.32
CA GLY A 73 -21.58 -1.12 -0.71
C GLY A 73 -20.85 0.23 -0.80
N LEU A 74 -19.57 0.24 -1.20
CA LEU A 74 -18.81 1.47 -1.47
C LEU A 74 -19.61 2.35 -2.41
N GLY A 75 -19.74 3.63 -2.07
CA GLY A 75 -20.34 4.60 -2.97
C GLY A 75 -19.56 4.65 -4.30
N LYS A 76 -20.26 4.97 -5.40
CA LYS A 76 -19.62 5.09 -6.73
C LYS A 76 -18.43 6.07 -6.73
N ARG A 77 -18.49 7.13 -5.91
CA ARG A 77 -17.41 8.12 -5.76
C ARG A 77 -16.20 7.56 -5.03
N GLU A 78 -16.40 6.84 -3.93
CA GLU A 78 -15.32 6.21 -3.16
C GLU A 78 -14.60 5.15 -4.00
N ARG A 79 -15.33 4.31 -4.76
CA ARG A 79 -14.72 3.32 -5.66
C ARG A 79 -13.79 3.96 -6.68
N ARG A 80 -14.17 5.11 -7.26
CA ARG A 80 -13.34 5.83 -8.22
C ARG A 80 -12.06 6.37 -7.58
N GLY A 81 -12.17 6.97 -6.39
CA GLY A 81 -11.01 7.45 -5.64
C GLY A 81 -10.01 6.34 -5.33
N VAL A 82 -10.52 5.20 -4.86
CA VAL A 82 -9.71 4.03 -4.55
C VAL A 82 -9.02 3.46 -5.80
N MET A 83 -9.73 3.38 -6.93
CA MET A 83 -9.13 2.94 -8.21
C MET A 83 -8.02 3.88 -8.69
N ILE A 84 -8.25 5.20 -8.65
CA ILE A 84 -7.25 6.19 -9.08
C ILE A 84 -6.02 6.16 -8.17
N ALA A 85 -6.23 6.05 -6.85
CA ALA A 85 -5.15 5.97 -5.87
C ALA A 85 -4.29 4.72 -6.07
N GLY A 86 -4.91 3.57 -6.38
CA GLY A 86 -4.18 2.33 -6.68
C GLY A 86 -3.46 2.37 -8.03
N ALA A 87 -4.11 2.89 -9.07
CA ALA A 87 -3.57 2.95 -10.43
C ALA A 87 -2.36 3.89 -10.54
N LEU A 88 -2.34 5.00 -9.79
CA LEU A 88 -1.24 5.97 -9.82
C LEU A 88 -0.21 5.73 -8.71
N GLY A 89 -0.69 5.38 -7.51
CA GLY A 89 0.18 5.23 -6.34
C GLY A 89 1.16 4.08 -6.49
N LEU A 90 0.69 2.91 -6.95
CA LEU A 90 1.57 1.74 -7.02
C LEU A 90 2.68 1.87 -8.06
N PRO A 91 2.43 2.25 -9.33
CA PRO A 91 3.51 2.43 -10.29
C PRO A 91 4.54 3.47 -9.86
N LEU A 92 4.12 4.58 -9.24
CA LEU A 92 5.06 5.58 -8.71
C LEU A 92 5.95 5.01 -7.60
N VAL A 93 5.34 4.30 -6.64
CA VAL A 93 6.08 3.69 -5.53
C VAL A 93 7.04 2.61 -6.05
N THR A 94 6.58 1.74 -6.96
CA THR A 94 7.42 0.72 -7.58
C THR A 94 8.56 1.33 -8.38
N LEU A 95 8.30 2.40 -9.15
CA LEU A 95 9.34 3.10 -9.89
C LEU A 95 10.36 3.75 -8.95
N GLY A 96 9.90 4.40 -7.87
CA GLY A 96 10.78 4.95 -6.84
C GLY A 96 11.65 3.90 -6.18
N LEU A 97 11.07 2.74 -5.87
CA LEU A 97 11.77 1.61 -5.26
C LEU A 97 12.79 0.99 -6.22
N ILE A 98 12.46 0.79 -7.50
CA ILE A 98 13.41 0.35 -8.52
C ILE A 98 14.56 1.35 -8.66
N THR A 99 14.23 2.64 -8.74
CA THR A 99 15.24 3.71 -8.89
C THR A 99 16.18 3.77 -7.68
N LEU A 100 15.69 3.48 -6.47
CA LEU A 100 16.50 3.32 -5.26
C LEU A 100 17.29 2.00 -5.25
N ALA A 101 16.71 0.92 -5.74
CA ALA A 101 17.32 -0.41 -5.73
C ALA A 101 18.49 -0.51 -6.71
N VAL A 102 18.47 0.20 -7.84
CA VAL A 102 19.57 0.20 -8.83
C VAL A 102 20.91 0.61 -8.23
N PRO A 103 21.07 1.80 -7.59
CA PRO A 103 22.36 2.20 -7.02
C PRO A 103 22.77 1.30 -5.84
N ILE A 104 21.81 0.85 -5.01
CA ILE A 104 22.09 -0.08 -3.91
C ILE A 104 22.58 -1.43 -4.46
N GLY A 105 21.92 -1.95 -5.50
CA GLY A 105 22.27 -3.19 -6.17
C GLY A 105 23.61 -3.10 -6.88
N ALA A 106 23.92 -1.97 -7.53
CA ALA A 106 25.23 -1.72 -8.15
C ALA A 106 26.34 -1.66 -7.09
N TRP A 107 26.11 -0.98 -5.97
CA TRP A 107 27.05 -0.95 -4.84
C TRP A 107 27.26 -2.35 -4.23
N TYR A 108 26.18 -3.11 -4.03
CA TYR A 108 26.27 -4.47 -3.52
C TYR A 108 26.97 -5.42 -4.50
N ALA A 109 26.64 -5.35 -5.79
CA ALA A 109 27.27 -6.15 -6.82
C ALA A 109 28.78 -5.87 -6.90
N THR A 110 29.20 -4.60 -6.87
CA THR A 110 30.63 -4.25 -6.92
C THR A 110 31.39 -4.73 -5.68
N THR A 111 30.81 -4.58 -4.48
CA THR A 111 31.45 -5.02 -3.23
C THR A 111 31.55 -6.54 -3.11
N VAL A 112 30.48 -7.27 -3.44
CA VAL A 112 30.47 -8.74 -3.42
C VAL A 112 31.36 -9.29 -4.52
N PHE A 113 31.25 -8.78 -5.74
CA PHE A 113 32.07 -9.25 -6.87
C PHE A 113 33.56 -9.03 -6.61
N LYS A 114 33.94 -7.87 -6.04
CA LYS A 114 35.32 -7.62 -5.59
C LYS A 114 35.76 -8.65 -4.55
N SER A 115 34.95 -8.89 -3.53
CA SER A 115 35.25 -9.86 -2.47
C SER A 115 35.42 -11.28 -3.03
N VAL A 116 34.55 -11.70 -3.95
CA VAL A 116 34.60 -13.01 -4.60
C VAL A 116 35.83 -13.13 -5.49
N ILE A 117 36.14 -12.13 -6.32
CA ILE A 117 37.34 -12.13 -7.16
C ILE A 117 38.60 -12.23 -6.30
N MET A 118 38.69 -11.46 -5.21
CA MET A 118 39.83 -11.51 -4.32
C MET A 118 39.96 -12.88 -3.64
N ALA A 119 38.85 -13.47 -3.20
CA ALA A 119 38.85 -14.81 -2.60
C ALA A 119 39.28 -15.90 -3.61
N VAL A 120 38.77 -15.85 -4.84
CA VAL A 120 39.17 -16.78 -5.91
C VAL A 120 40.63 -16.57 -6.31
N ALA A 121 41.07 -15.32 -6.46
CA ALA A 121 42.46 -15.00 -6.77
C ALA A 121 43.41 -15.50 -5.67
N ALA A 122 43.05 -15.37 -4.40
CA ALA A 122 43.84 -15.89 -3.29
C ALA A 122 43.99 -17.43 -3.31
N LEU A 123 43.07 -18.16 -3.95
CA LEU A 123 43.13 -19.62 -4.08
C LEU A 123 43.99 -20.10 -5.25
N PHE A 124 44.13 -19.29 -6.30
CA PHE A 124 44.75 -19.73 -7.57
C PHE A 124 45.95 -18.89 -8.03
N ALA A 125 46.16 -17.71 -7.46
CA ALA A 125 47.17 -16.76 -7.93
C ALA A 125 48.32 -16.60 -6.93
N SER A 126 49.52 -16.36 -7.46
CA SER A 126 50.68 -15.99 -6.65
C SER A 126 50.51 -14.60 -6.03
N GLU A 127 51.15 -14.32 -4.89
CA GLU A 127 51.04 -13.02 -4.20
C GLU A 127 51.32 -11.81 -5.11
N ALA A 128 52.19 -11.96 -6.10
CA ALA A 128 52.51 -10.90 -7.06
C ALA A 128 51.33 -10.57 -7.99
N GLN A 129 50.60 -11.59 -8.45
CA GLN A 129 49.42 -11.42 -9.30
C GLN A 129 48.24 -10.81 -8.52
N VAL A 130 48.09 -11.16 -7.24
CA VAL A 130 47.06 -10.58 -6.37
C VAL A 130 47.29 -9.08 -6.16
N ARG A 131 48.55 -8.63 -6.00
CA ARG A 131 48.87 -7.20 -5.86
C ARG A 131 48.60 -6.41 -7.14
N GLU A 132 48.89 -6.98 -8.31
CA GLU A 132 48.60 -6.33 -9.59
C GLU A 132 47.09 -6.21 -9.83
N LEU A 133 46.33 -7.26 -9.49
CA LEU A 133 44.88 -7.27 -9.57
C LEU A 133 44.24 -6.25 -8.61
N ASP A 134 44.73 -6.14 -7.37
CA ASP A 134 44.26 -5.14 -6.41
C ASP A 134 44.52 -3.71 -6.92
N ARG A 135 45.66 -3.47 -7.56
CA ARG A 135 46.00 -2.18 -8.17
C ARG A 135 45.09 -1.82 -9.34
N SER A 136 44.74 -2.80 -10.17
CA SER A 136 43.77 -2.62 -11.27
C SER A 136 42.35 -2.36 -10.76
N ILE A 137 41.92 -3.08 -9.73
CA ILE A 137 40.58 -2.92 -9.14
C ILE A 137 40.45 -1.57 -8.40
N THR A 138 41.51 -1.10 -7.74
CA THR A 138 41.51 0.21 -7.06
C THR A 138 41.54 1.39 -8.02
N GLN A 139 41.89 1.18 -9.29
CA GLN A 139 41.88 2.22 -10.33
C GLN A 139 40.47 2.53 -10.86
N VAL A 140 39.49 1.65 -10.64
CA VAL A 140 38.07 1.95 -10.91
C VAL A 140 37.57 2.88 -9.81
N ASP A 141 37.61 4.18 -10.08
CA ASP A 141 37.30 5.21 -9.10
C ASP A 141 35.82 5.13 -8.64
N PRO A 142 35.53 4.68 -7.42
CA PRO A 142 34.16 4.52 -6.93
C PRO A 142 33.45 5.87 -6.78
N THR A 143 34.18 6.99 -6.76
CA THR A 143 33.60 8.33 -6.66
C THR A 143 32.88 8.76 -7.93
N SER A 144 33.25 8.22 -9.09
CA SER A 144 32.59 8.52 -10.37
C SER A 144 31.14 7.97 -10.42
N PHE A 145 30.85 6.90 -9.69
CA PHE A 145 29.47 6.43 -9.46
C PHE A 145 28.70 7.28 -8.44
N GLY A 146 29.39 8.07 -7.61
CA GLY A 146 28.82 8.80 -6.48
C GLY A 146 27.73 9.79 -6.89
N ASN A 147 27.99 10.62 -7.90
CA ASN A 147 27.04 11.66 -8.30
C ASN A 147 25.78 11.09 -8.96
N VAL A 148 25.91 10.14 -9.89
CA VAL A 148 24.74 9.54 -10.56
C VAL A 148 23.91 8.72 -9.57
N SER A 149 24.56 7.92 -8.72
CA SER A 149 23.87 7.13 -7.70
C SER A 149 23.16 8.02 -6.69
N PHE A 150 23.77 9.13 -6.27
CA PHE A 150 23.14 10.10 -5.40
C PHE A 150 21.85 10.68 -6.02
N TRP A 151 21.90 11.13 -7.28
CA TRP A 151 20.71 11.64 -7.96
C TRP A 151 19.62 10.57 -8.14
N LEU A 152 19.99 9.33 -8.47
CA LEU A 152 19.04 8.22 -8.53
C LEU A 152 18.38 7.96 -7.17
N ILE A 153 19.14 7.99 -6.08
CA ILE A 153 18.61 7.86 -4.72
C ILE A 153 17.61 8.98 -4.42
N VAL A 154 17.97 10.24 -4.74
CA VAL A 154 17.09 11.39 -4.53
C VAL A 154 15.81 11.28 -5.35
N ILE A 155 15.90 10.98 -6.65
CA ILE A 155 14.74 10.83 -7.54
C ILE A 155 13.87 9.66 -7.07
N GLY A 156 14.48 8.53 -6.72
CA GLY A 156 13.76 7.36 -6.23
C GLY A 156 13.02 7.63 -4.91
N ALA A 157 13.65 8.36 -3.97
CA ALA A 157 13.01 8.80 -2.74
C ALA A 157 11.84 9.75 -3.01
N VAL A 158 12.00 10.73 -3.91
CA VAL A 158 10.93 11.67 -4.29
C VAL A 158 9.75 10.94 -4.94
N LEU A 159 10.00 9.97 -5.82
CA LEU A 159 8.95 9.16 -6.45
C LEU A 159 8.21 8.29 -5.43
N LEU A 160 8.96 7.69 -4.49
CA LEU A 160 8.38 6.85 -3.44
C LEU A 160 7.50 7.67 -2.50
N LEU A 161 8.00 8.79 -1.98
CA LEU A 161 7.21 9.71 -1.14
C LEU A 161 6.05 10.32 -1.93
N GLY A 162 6.28 10.73 -3.17
CA GLY A 162 5.28 11.29 -4.06
C GLY A 162 4.13 10.32 -4.31
N GLY A 163 4.42 9.06 -4.58
CA GLY A 163 3.41 8.01 -4.76
C GLY A 163 2.60 7.77 -3.49
N PHE A 164 3.27 7.77 -2.33
CA PHE A 164 2.61 7.62 -1.03
C PHE A 164 1.68 8.80 -0.70
N VAL A 165 2.19 10.04 -0.83
CA VAL A 165 1.44 11.27 -0.60
C VAL A 165 0.28 11.42 -1.58
N LEU A 166 0.50 11.12 -2.87
CA LEU A 166 -0.54 11.15 -3.89
C LEU A 166 -1.66 10.15 -3.57
N SER A 167 -1.30 8.92 -3.21
CA SER A 167 -2.28 7.90 -2.82
C SER A 167 -3.11 8.38 -1.63
N TRP A 168 -2.46 8.88 -0.58
CA TRP A 168 -3.11 9.44 0.60
C TRP A 168 -4.04 10.62 0.27
N LEU A 169 -3.58 11.57 -0.55
CA LEU A 169 -4.33 12.76 -0.92
C LEU A 169 -5.56 12.42 -1.76
N VAL A 170 -5.43 11.47 -2.69
CA VAL A 170 -6.56 10.97 -3.49
C VAL A 170 -7.59 10.27 -2.59
N LEU A 171 -7.16 9.41 -1.66
CA LEU A 171 -8.05 8.75 -0.71
C LEU A 171 -8.77 9.76 0.20
N ARG A 172 -8.04 10.76 0.70
CA ARG A 172 -8.61 11.84 1.52
C ARG A 172 -9.62 12.69 0.75
N ALA A 173 -9.33 13.04 -0.50
CA ALA A 173 -10.24 13.82 -1.34
C ALA A 173 -11.55 13.09 -1.64
N HIS A 174 -11.54 11.75 -1.62
CA HIS A 174 -12.72 10.93 -1.87
C HIS A 174 -13.44 10.46 -0.59
N GLY A 175 -13.05 10.98 0.58
CA GLY A 175 -13.75 10.74 1.85
C GLY A 175 -13.53 9.36 2.46
N VAL A 176 -12.47 8.64 2.06
CA VAL A 176 -12.19 7.31 2.62
C VAL A 176 -11.82 7.42 4.10
N PHE A 177 -12.49 6.63 4.95
CA PHE A 177 -12.18 6.53 6.37
C PHE A 177 -10.76 5.93 6.56
N HIS A 178 -9.92 6.63 7.33
CA HIS A 178 -8.52 6.25 7.60
C HIS A 178 -7.62 6.07 6.36
N PRO A 179 -7.40 7.12 5.55
CA PRO A 179 -6.61 7.02 4.32
C PRO A 179 -5.17 6.54 4.56
N VAL A 180 -4.58 6.91 5.70
CA VAL A 180 -3.20 6.53 6.07
C VAL A 180 -3.08 5.02 6.31
N LEU A 181 -4.03 4.41 7.03
CA LEU A 181 -3.98 2.98 7.31
C LEU A 181 -4.12 2.17 6.02
N VAL A 182 -5.04 2.56 5.15
CA VAL A 182 -5.23 1.94 3.83
C VAL A 182 -3.95 2.01 3.00
N THR A 183 -3.28 3.16 2.93
CA THR A 183 -2.01 3.28 2.18
C THR A 183 -0.89 2.45 2.79
N LEU A 184 -0.73 2.47 4.12
CA LEU A 184 0.36 1.77 4.81
C LEU A 184 0.25 0.25 4.69
N THR A 185 -0.96 -0.30 4.60
CA THR A 185 -1.15 -1.74 4.41
C THR A 185 -1.22 -2.15 2.94
N ALA A 186 -1.83 -1.32 2.08
CA ALA A 186 -1.96 -1.62 0.66
C ALA A 186 -0.60 -1.66 -0.05
N VAL A 187 0.30 -0.70 0.25
CA VAL A 187 1.61 -0.60 -0.40
C VAL A 187 2.45 -1.88 -0.24
N PRO A 188 2.77 -2.37 0.97
CA PRO A 188 3.59 -3.57 1.12
C PRO A 188 2.91 -4.82 0.56
N MET A 189 1.59 -4.94 0.72
CA MET A 189 0.84 -6.08 0.18
C MET A 189 0.86 -6.11 -1.35
N ALA A 190 0.66 -4.96 -1.98
CA ALA A 190 0.66 -4.85 -3.42
C ALA A 190 2.06 -4.98 -4.02
N LEU A 191 3.10 -4.49 -3.34
CA LEU A 191 4.50 -4.76 -3.70
C LEU A 191 4.81 -6.25 -3.61
N GLY A 192 4.41 -6.94 -2.54
CA GLY A 192 4.59 -8.38 -2.39
C GLY A 192 3.89 -9.17 -3.49
N LEU A 193 2.63 -8.84 -3.78
CA LEU A 193 1.87 -9.50 -4.86
C LEU A 193 2.48 -9.23 -6.24
N SER A 194 2.89 -7.99 -6.50
CA SER A 194 3.55 -7.60 -7.75
C SER A 194 4.88 -8.34 -7.93
N ALA A 195 5.68 -8.49 -6.87
CA ALA A 195 6.95 -9.21 -6.94
C ALA A 195 6.75 -10.69 -7.27
N ILE A 196 5.75 -11.35 -6.66
CA ILE A 196 5.39 -12.74 -6.98
C ILE A 196 4.96 -12.88 -8.44
N LEU A 197 4.10 -11.97 -8.92
CA LEU A 197 3.62 -12.00 -10.30
C LEU A 197 4.73 -11.71 -11.31
N GLN A 198 5.63 -10.78 -11.02
CA GLN A 198 6.78 -10.48 -11.87
C GLN A 198 7.78 -11.65 -11.89
N ALA A 199 8.02 -12.30 -10.75
CA ALA A 199 8.84 -13.51 -10.70
C ALA A 199 8.23 -14.64 -11.54
N GLY A 200 6.91 -14.84 -11.45
CA GLY A 200 6.19 -15.80 -12.28
C GLY A 200 6.25 -15.46 -13.77
N ALA A 201 6.07 -14.19 -14.15
CA ALA A 201 6.18 -13.73 -15.53
C ALA A 201 7.61 -13.92 -16.08
N GLY A 202 8.64 -13.64 -15.28
CA GLY A 202 10.04 -13.87 -15.64
C GLY A 202 10.36 -15.36 -15.83
N ALA A 203 9.84 -16.22 -14.96
CA ALA A 203 9.99 -17.68 -15.09
C ALA A 203 9.33 -18.20 -16.38
N LEU A 204 8.10 -17.74 -16.68
CA LEU A 204 7.40 -18.09 -17.92
C LEU A 204 8.13 -17.57 -19.16
N ALA A 205 8.63 -16.34 -19.14
CA ALA A 205 9.43 -15.79 -20.23
C ALA A 205 10.68 -16.63 -20.47
N GLY A 206 11.39 -17.03 -19.40
CA GLY A 206 12.54 -17.91 -19.49
C GLY A 206 12.22 -19.27 -20.14
N LEU A 207 11.07 -19.86 -19.82
CA LEU A 207 10.62 -21.10 -20.45
C LEU A 207 10.31 -20.91 -21.94
N VAL A 208 9.67 -19.80 -22.32
CA VAL A 208 9.39 -19.50 -23.74
C VAL A 208 10.68 -19.35 -24.54
N PHE A 209 11.72 -18.74 -23.96
CA PHE A 209 13.04 -18.65 -24.62
C PHE A 209 13.75 -19.99 -24.73
N GLN A 210 13.55 -20.93 -23.79
CA GLN A 210 14.14 -22.27 -23.87
C GLN A 210 13.49 -23.14 -24.95
N LEU A 211 12.20 -22.91 -25.26
CA LEU A 211 11.46 -23.68 -26.27
C LEU A 211 11.61 -23.14 -27.70
N GLY A 212 12.18 -21.94 -27.88
CA GLY A 212 12.35 -21.35 -29.20
C GLY A 212 13.61 -21.89 -29.90
N ASP A 213 13.44 -22.70 -30.95
CA ASP A 213 14.53 -23.19 -31.83
C ASP A 213 15.20 -22.08 -32.69
N GLY A 214 14.94 -20.80 -32.39
CA GLY A 214 15.48 -19.65 -33.10
C GLY A 214 16.93 -19.40 -32.71
N GLY A 215 17.86 -19.58 -33.64
CA GLY A 215 19.29 -19.33 -33.42
C GLY A 215 19.64 -17.96 -32.82
N ILE A 216 20.83 -17.86 -32.23
CA ILE A 216 21.35 -16.73 -31.42
C ILE A 216 21.15 -15.35 -32.06
N SER A 217 21.19 -15.25 -33.39
CA SER A 217 21.00 -13.99 -34.13
C SER A 217 19.56 -13.45 -34.07
N ALA A 218 18.54 -14.32 -34.06
CA ALA A 218 17.15 -13.93 -33.88
C ALA A 218 16.88 -13.48 -32.43
N VAL A 219 17.60 -14.05 -31.47
CA VAL A 219 17.48 -13.73 -30.05
C VAL A 219 17.89 -12.28 -29.78
N ILE A 220 19.00 -11.79 -30.36
CA ILE A 220 19.49 -10.44 -30.08
C ILE A 220 18.58 -9.35 -30.65
N ALA A 221 18.13 -9.50 -31.91
CA ALA A 221 17.21 -8.53 -32.52
C ALA A 221 15.84 -8.52 -31.82
N ASN A 222 15.37 -9.68 -31.33
CA ASN A 222 14.11 -9.81 -30.61
C ASN A 222 14.24 -9.48 -29.11
N ALA A 223 15.45 -9.49 -28.53
CA ALA A 223 15.65 -9.28 -27.09
C ALA A 223 15.24 -7.88 -26.64
N LEU A 224 15.56 -6.84 -27.41
CA LEU A 224 15.14 -5.47 -27.08
C LEU A 224 13.61 -5.32 -27.13
N PHE A 225 12.97 -5.91 -28.14
CA PHE A 225 11.52 -5.89 -28.26
C PHE A 225 10.85 -6.70 -27.13
N ALA A 226 11.37 -7.88 -26.80
CA ALA A 226 10.91 -8.69 -25.69
C ALA A 226 11.09 -7.98 -24.34
N LEU A 227 12.22 -7.29 -24.14
CA LEU A 227 12.46 -6.49 -22.95
C LEU A 227 11.49 -5.32 -22.85
N LEU A 228 11.19 -4.64 -23.97
CA LEU A 228 10.21 -3.56 -24.01
C LEU A 228 8.79 -4.08 -23.71
N LEU A 229 8.38 -5.20 -24.32
CA LEU A 229 7.11 -5.85 -24.01
C LEU A 229 7.03 -6.31 -22.56
N PHE A 230 8.11 -6.86 -22.01
CA PHE A 230 8.17 -7.26 -20.61
C PHE A 230 8.04 -6.05 -19.69
N LEU A 231 8.67 -4.93 -20.02
CA LEU A 231 8.57 -3.69 -19.26
C LEU A 231 7.14 -3.13 -19.30
N VAL A 232 6.50 -3.10 -20.47
CA VAL A 232 5.09 -2.69 -20.60
C VAL A 232 4.17 -3.63 -19.82
N ALA A 233 4.35 -4.94 -19.95
CA ALA A 233 3.57 -5.94 -19.22
C ALA A 233 3.74 -5.79 -17.71
N SER A 234 4.97 -5.55 -17.25
CA SER A 234 5.27 -5.30 -15.83
C SER A 234 4.54 -4.06 -15.29
N VAL A 235 4.52 -2.96 -16.06
CA VAL A 235 3.77 -1.75 -15.70
C VAL A 235 2.27 -2.02 -15.65
N VAL A 236 1.73 -2.74 -16.64
CA VAL A 236 0.30 -3.09 -16.69
C VAL A 236 -0.10 -3.97 -15.50
N ILE A 237 0.70 -4.99 -15.18
CA ILE A 237 0.49 -5.87 -14.02
C ILE A 237 0.51 -5.02 -12.74
N ALA A 238 1.49 -4.14 -12.58
CA ALA A 238 1.59 -3.24 -11.43
C ALA A 238 0.32 -2.37 -11.29
N VAL A 239 -0.17 -1.76 -12.38
CA VAL A 239 -1.42 -0.98 -12.35
C VAL A 239 -2.61 -1.84 -11.93
N ILE A 240 -2.78 -3.03 -12.52
CA ILE A 240 -3.91 -3.93 -12.21
C ILE A 240 -3.86 -4.36 -10.74
N VAL A 241 -2.69 -4.76 -10.25
CA VAL A 241 -2.46 -5.15 -8.85
C VAL A 241 -2.74 -3.99 -7.91
N GLY A 242 -2.24 -2.80 -8.23
CA GLY A 242 -2.51 -1.58 -7.45
C GLY A 242 -4.00 -1.29 -7.36
N VAL A 243 -4.73 -1.33 -8.47
CA VAL A 243 -6.19 -1.13 -8.47
C VAL A 243 -6.88 -2.19 -7.61
N LEU A 244 -6.54 -3.47 -7.79
CA LEU A 244 -7.21 -4.57 -7.11
C LEU A 244 -6.97 -4.55 -5.59
N VAL A 245 -5.72 -4.32 -5.17
CA VAL A 245 -5.35 -4.27 -3.74
C VAL A 245 -5.96 -3.06 -3.06
N TRP A 246 -5.97 -1.89 -3.70
CA TRP A 246 -6.62 -0.71 -3.13
C TRP A 246 -8.13 -0.92 -3.00
N LEU A 247 -8.79 -1.52 -4.02
CA LEU A 247 -10.21 -1.87 -3.94
C LEU A 247 -10.51 -2.84 -2.80
N TRP A 248 -9.64 -3.83 -2.61
CA TRP A 248 -9.75 -4.79 -1.52
C TRP A 248 -9.59 -4.11 -0.15
N MET A 249 -8.52 -3.32 0.04
CA MET A 249 -8.25 -2.61 1.29
C MET A 249 -9.32 -1.58 1.63
N GLY A 250 -9.79 -0.81 0.64
CA GLY A 250 -10.92 0.10 0.80
C GLY A 250 -12.24 -0.62 1.14
N SER A 251 -12.33 -1.91 0.83
CA SER A 251 -13.45 -2.76 1.28
C SER A 251 -13.27 -3.31 2.70
N VAL A 252 -12.02 -3.61 3.10
CA VAL A 252 -11.69 -4.15 4.44
C VAL A 252 -11.79 -3.07 5.52
N PHE A 253 -11.24 -1.88 5.29
CA PHE A 253 -11.17 -0.79 6.28
C PHE A 253 -12.43 0.08 6.36
N ARG A 254 -13.57 -0.39 5.86
CA ARG A 254 -14.81 0.37 6.01
C ARG A 254 -15.21 0.40 7.48
N ALA A 255 -15.63 1.58 7.93
CA ALA A 255 -16.30 1.71 9.21
C ALA A 255 -17.50 0.76 9.21
N THR A 256 -17.45 -0.29 10.04
CA THR A 256 -18.65 -1.00 10.46
C THR A 256 -19.46 0.00 11.26
N VAL A 257 -20.34 0.74 10.59
CA VAL A 257 -21.34 1.54 11.28
C VAL A 257 -22.23 0.53 11.97
N VAL A 258 -21.99 0.35 13.27
CA VAL A 258 -22.91 -0.39 14.13
C VAL A 258 -24.12 0.53 14.24
N THR A 259 -25.06 0.39 13.29
CA THR A 259 -26.41 0.92 13.47
C THR A 259 -27.09 0.05 14.50
N GLY A 260 -26.64 0.17 15.76
CA GLY A 260 -27.45 -0.23 16.88
C GLY A 260 -28.64 0.72 16.85
N VAL A 261 -29.77 0.23 16.35
CA VAL A 261 -31.05 0.84 16.71
C VAL A 261 -31.02 0.86 18.24
N PRO A 262 -31.03 2.02 18.92
CA PRO A 262 -31.14 2.04 20.36
C PRO A 262 -32.40 1.25 20.65
N GLY A 263 -32.23 0.03 21.20
CA GLY A 263 -33.32 -0.90 21.44
C GLY A 263 -34.41 -0.07 22.08
N SER A 264 -35.56 0.03 21.39
CA SER A 264 -36.70 0.79 21.86
C SER A 264 -36.91 0.36 23.29
N ALA A 265 -36.51 1.22 24.23
CA ALA A 265 -36.68 0.96 25.64
C ALA A 265 -38.17 0.77 25.79
N THR A 266 -38.59 -0.49 25.92
CA THR A 266 -39.95 -0.87 26.22
C THR A 266 -40.23 -0.19 27.54
N ALA A 267 -40.90 0.97 27.47
CA ALA A 267 -41.34 1.69 28.64
C ALA A 267 -42.08 0.67 29.50
N PRO A 268 -41.70 0.47 30.77
CA PRO A 268 -42.41 -0.46 31.64
C PRO A 268 -43.87 -0.02 31.65
N ALA A 269 -44.75 -0.91 31.18
CA ALA A 269 -46.18 -0.68 31.17
C ALA A 269 -46.61 -0.34 32.60
N GLY A 270 -46.81 0.95 32.84
CA GLY A 270 -47.21 1.49 34.12
C GLY A 270 -48.52 0.85 34.54
N ALA A 271 -48.44 0.17 35.68
CA ALA A 271 -49.53 -0.31 36.49
C ALA A 271 -50.70 0.68 36.51
N LYS A 272 -51.87 0.24 36.04
CA LYS A 272 -53.15 0.83 36.45
C LYS A 272 -53.44 0.33 37.86
N GLY A 273 -53.37 1.24 38.83
CA GLY A 273 -54.06 1.09 40.11
C GLY A 273 -55.53 1.46 39.97
#